data_AF-A0A967SJ04-F1
#
_entry.id   AF-A0A967SJ04-F1
#
_cell.length_a   1.000
_cell.length_b   1.000
_cell.length_c   1.000
_cell.angle_alpha   90.00
_cell.angle_beta   90.00
_cell.angle_gamma   90.00
#
_symmetry.space_group_name_H-M   'P 1'
#
loop_
_entity.id
_entity.type
_entity.pdbx_description
1 polymer ?
#
loop_
_entity_poly.entity_id
_entity_poly.type
_entity_poly.pdbx_seq_one_letter_code
_entity_poly.pdbx_strand_id
1 'polypeptide(L)'
;MGDGPEPLHAFVMVLSHSRKPAVVWSRDETLLSWLACHNEAYRRFGGVAAVNRIDNLKTAIVAGAGAWGTIHPTYRAYARAVGFHVDACPPRAPQA
;
A
#
# COMPACT_ATOMS: atom_id res chain seq x y z
N MET A 1 -27.07 -11.03 19.45
CA MET A 1 -26.60 -9.69 19.84
C MET A 1 -25.36 -9.43 19.00
N GLY A 2 -25.46 -8.58 17.99
CA GLY A 2 -24.28 -8.17 17.20
C GLY A 2 -23.55 -7.09 17.99
N ASP A 3 -22.22 -7.19 18.06
CA ASP A 3 -21.35 -6.46 19.01
C ASP A 3 -21.13 -4.98 18.64
N GLY A 4 -22.16 -4.31 18.12
CA GLY A 4 -22.07 -2.96 17.59
C GLY A 4 -21.30 -2.88 16.25
N PRO A 5 -21.04 -1.66 15.74
CA PRO A 5 -20.28 -1.47 14.52
C PRO A 5 -18.80 -1.85 14.73
N GLU A 6 -18.29 -2.72 13.86
CA GLU A 6 -16.88 -3.10 13.83
C GLU A 6 -16.06 -2.06 13.02
N PRO A 7 -14.97 -1.52 13.58
CA PRO A 7 -14.11 -0.61 12.84
C PRO A 7 -13.39 -1.35 11.70
N LEU A 8 -13.35 -0.73 10.51
CA LEU A 8 -12.64 -1.24 9.34
C LEU A 8 -11.61 -0.22 8.86
N HIS A 9 -10.55 -0.73 8.26
CA HIS A 9 -9.49 0.05 7.64
C HIS A 9 -9.70 0.12 6.14
N ALA A 10 -9.53 1.30 5.56
CA ALA A 10 -9.59 1.51 4.12
C ALA A 10 -8.19 1.55 3.53
N PHE A 11 -7.85 0.55 2.71
CA PHE A 11 -6.70 0.64 1.81
C PHE A 11 -7.12 1.41 0.56
N VAL A 12 -6.45 2.53 0.28
CA VAL A 12 -6.75 3.37 -0.88
C VAL A 12 -5.53 3.45 -1.78
N MET A 13 -5.66 3.01 -3.03
CA MET A 13 -4.66 3.20 -4.08
C MET A 13 -5.26 4.07 -5.18
N VAL A 14 -4.49 5.03 -5.70
CA VAL A 14 -4.94 5.96 -6.74
C VAL A 14 -3.92 5.99 -7.86
N LEU A 15 -4.37 5.81 -9.11
CA LEU A 15 -3.50 5.94 -10.28
C LEU A 15 -3.12 7.41 -10.49
N SER A 16 -1.82 7.73 -10.53
CA SER A 16 -1.35 9.12 -10.61
C SER A 16 -1.77 9.84 -11.90
N HIS A 17 -1.90 9.13 -13.03
CA HIS A 17 -2.29 9.72 -14.31
C HIS A 17 -3.80 10.01 -14.38
N SER A 18 -4.63 8.99 -14.19
CA SER A 18 -6.09 9.09 -14.36
C SER A 18 -6.85 9.49 -13.10
N ARG A 19 -6.19 9.49 -11.94
CA ARG A 19 -6.80 9.67 -10.61
C ARG A 19 -7.88 8.63 -10.27
N LYS A 20 -7.94 7.51 -11.00
CA LYS A 20 -8.86 6.41 -10.71
C LYS A 20 -8.51 5.79 -9.34
N PRO A 21 -9.44 5.78 -8.37
CA PRO A 21 -9.21 5.15 -7.08
C PRO A 21 -9.59 3.65 -7.09
N ALA A 22 -8.94 2.88 -6.22
CA ALA A 22 -9.38 1.57 -5.77
C ALA A 22 -9.37 1.55 -4.23
N VAL A 23 -10.52 1.23 -3.62
CA VAL A 23 -10.69 1.18 -2.16
C VAL A 23 -10.96 -0.25 -1.71
N VAL A 24 -10.07 -0.85 -0.92
CA VAL A 24 -10.22 -2.20 -0.38
C VAL A 24 -10.35 -2.11 1.13
N TRP A 25 -11.39 -2.73 1.68
CA TRP A 25 -11.62 -2.75 3.12
C TRP A 25 -10.90 -3.92 3.78
N SER A 26 -10.28 -3.68 4.93
CA SER A 26 -9.59 -4.67 5.75
C SER A 26 -10.04 -4.57 7.21
N ARG A 27 -9.98 -5.69 7.94
CA ARG A 27 -10.28 -5.75 9.38
C ARG A 27 -9.07 -5.40 10.25
N ASP A 28 -7.87 -5.46 9.69
CA ASP A 28 -6.62 -5.17 10.39
C ASP A 28 -5.58 -4.52 9.46
N GLU A 29 -4.52 -4.01 10.06
CA GLU A 29 -3.40 -3.34 9.37
C GLU A 29 -2.14 -4.23 9.32
N THR A 30 -2.31 -5.56 9.31
CA THR A 30 -1.17 -6.49 9.21
C THR A 30 -0.54 -6.45 7.82
N LEU A 31 0.72 -6.88 7.73
CA LEU A 31 1.41 -6.98 6.44
C LEU A 31 0.68 -7.92 5.46
N LEU A 32 0.09 -9.01 5.94
CA LEU A 32 -0.65 -9.94 5.09
C LEU A 32 -1.87 -9.24 4.47
N SER A 33 -2.66 -8.54 5.29
CA SER A 33 -3.81 -7.75 4.83
C SER A 33 -3.40 -6.64 3.86
N TRP A 34 -2.25 -6.00 4.10
CA TRP A 34 -1.69 -5.00 3.18
C TRP A 34 -1.37 -5.57 1.79
N LEU A 35 -0.73 -6.75 1.73
CA LEU A 35 -0.43 -7.44 0.46
C LEU A 35 -1.70 -7.91 -0.25
N ALA A 36 -2.68 -8.42 0.51
CA ALA A 36 -3.97 -8.82 -0.04
C ALA A 36 -4.71 -7.63 -0.67
N CYS A 37 -4.71 -6.48 0.00
CA CYS A 37 -5.33 -5.26 -0.53
C CYS A 37 -4.66 -4.76 -1.81
N HIS A 38 -3.34 -4.87 -1.94
CA HIS A 38 -2.64 -4.56 -3.20
C HIS A 38 -3.14 -5.45 -4.35
N ASN A 39 -3.21 -6.77 -4.15
CA ASN A 39 -3.68 -7.71 -5.16
C ASN A 39 -5.11 -7.39 -5.61
N GLU A 40 -6.00 -7.09 -4.67
CA GLU A 40 -7.38 -6.68 -4.97
C GLU A 40 -7.43 -5.35 -5.74
N ALA A 41 -6.61 -4.37 -5.35
CA ALA A 41 -6.53 -3.09 -6.07
C ALA A 41 -6.06 -3.29 -7.52
N TYR A 42 -5.02 -4.10 -7.76
CA TYR A 42 -4.53 -4.40 -9.11
C TYR A 42 -5.56 -5.12 -9.96
N ARG A 43 -6.35 -6.06 -9.40
CA ARG A 43 -7.47 -6.70 -10.11
C ARG A 43 -8.51 -5.67 -10.55
N ARG A 44 -8.83 -4.68 -9.72
CA ARG A 44 -9.80 -3.60 -10.05
C ARG A 44 -9.25 -2.60 -11.08
N PHE A 45 -7.93 -2.42 -11.11
CA PHE A 45 -7.28 -1.64 -12.16
C PHE A 45 -7.15 -2.42 -13.48
N GLY A 46 -7.18 -3.76 -13.44
CA GLY A 46 -6.92 -4.61 -14.59
C GLY A 46 -5.43 -4.70 -14.92
N GLY A 47 -4.55 -4.41 -13.96
CA GLY A 47 -3.10 -4.38 -14.16
C GLY A 47 -2.34 -3.92 -12.92
N VAL A 48 -1.03 -4.12 -12.96
CA VAL A 48 -0.08 -3.72 -11.91
C VAL A 48 0.50 -2.35 -12.25
N ALA A 49 0.55 -1.45 -11.27
CA ALA A 49 1.22 -0.16 -11.44
C ALA A 49 2.74 -0.36 -11.54
N ALA A 50 3.40 0.36 -12.43
CA ALA A 50 4.86 0.23 -12.60
C ALA A 50 5.64 0.68 -11.35
N VAL A 51 5.13 1.69 -10.65
CA VAL A 51 5.70 2.26 -9.42
C VAL A 51 4.59 2.51 -8.42
N ASN A 52 4.75 1.98 -7.22
CA ASN A 52 3.91 2.33 -6.07
C ASN A 52 4.64 3.33 -5.19
N ARG A 53 4.05 4.52 -5.07
CA ARG A 53 4.43 5.50 -4.06
C ARG A 53 3.68 5.21 -2.78
N ILE A 54 4.42 4.90 -1.73
CA ILE A 54 3.86 4.62 -0.41
C ILE A 54 4.23 5.78 0.53
N ASP A 55 3.26 6.21 1.33
CA ASP A 55 3.57 7.02 2.51
C ASP A 55 4.25 6.12 3.56
N ASN A 56 5.03 6.69 4.47
CA ASN A 56 5.87 5.93 5.42
C ASN A 56 5.03 5.21 6.49
N LEU A 57 4.14 4.31 6.09
CA LEU A 57 3.37 3.45 6.97
C LEU A 57 4.30 2.39 7.57
N LYS A 58 4.22 2.18 8.88
CA LYS A 58 5.03 1.20 9.63
C LYS A 58 4.96 -0.22 9.04
N THR A 59 3.91 -0.54 8.30
CA THR A 59 3.70 -1.83 7.64
C THR A 59 4.60 -2.04 6.43
N ALA A 60 5.06 -0.96 5.78
CA ALA A 60 5.93 -1.03 4.60
C ALA A 60 7.39 -0.67 4.90
N ILE A 61 7.67 -0.02 6.04
CA ILE A 61 9.00 0.49 6.40
C ILE A 61 9.40 0.03 7.81
N VAL A 62 10.53 -0.69 7.89
CA VAL A 62 11.05 -1.30 9.11
C VAL A 62 11.84 -0.30 9.97
N ALA A 63 12.52 0.66 9.35
CA ALA A 63 13.24 1.75 10.02
C ALA A 63 13.54 2.91 9.05
N GLY A 64 13.56 4.15 9.53
CA GLY A 64 13.83 5.35 8.71
C GLY A 64 12.60 5.88 7.97
N ALA A 65 12.77 6.95 7.18
CA ALA A 65 11.72 7.57 6.39
C ALA A 65 12.29 8.21 5.12
N GLY A 66 11.52 8.23 4.03
CA GLY A 66 11.96 8.80 2.75
C GLY A 66 12.94 7.95 1.98
N ALA A 67 13.83 8.60 1.20
CA ALA A 67 14.89 7.94 0.41
C ALA A 67 15.84 7.05 1.24
N TRP A 68 15.77 7.14 2.57
CA TRP A 68 16.59 6.40 3.53
C TRP A 68 15.79 5.37 4.36
N GLY A 69 14.50 5.18 4.06
CA GLY A 69 13.65 4.19 4.72
C GLY A 69 13.99 2.76 4.28
N THR A 70 14.22 1.87 5.23
CA THR A 70 14.41 0.44 4.95
C THR A 70 13.06 -0.21 4.70
N ILE A 71 12.78 -0.49 3.42
CA ILE A 71 11.59 -1.24 3.01
C ILE A 71 11.57 -2.61 3.68
N HIS A 72 10.40 -3.02 4.20
CA HIS A 72 10.20 -4.34 4.79
C HIS A 72 10.64 -5.45 3.81
N PRO A 73 11.54 -6.38 4.21
CA PRO A 73 12.08 -7.40 3.29
C PRO A 73 11.01 -8.19 2.55
N THR A 74 9.94 -8.60 3.24
CA THR A 74 8.78 -9.27 2.65
C THR A 74 8.03 -8.39 1.64
N TYR A 75 7.86 -7.08 1.91
CA TYR A 75 7.22 -6.17 0.95
C TYR A 75 8.09 -5.95 -0.29
N ARG A 76 9.42 -5.87 -0.11
CA ARG A 76 10.37 -5.82 -1.21
C ARG A 76 10.33 -7.10 -2.07
N ALA A 77 10.27 -8.27 -1.44
CA ALA A 77 10.15 -9.55 -2.15
C ALA A 77 8.82 -9.64 -2.91
N TYR A 78 7.72 -9.22 -2.28
CA TYR A 78 6.42 -9.11 -2.92
C TYR A 78 6.44 -8.18 -4.13
N ALA A 79 7.03 -6.98 -4.01
CA ALA A 79 7.13 -6.02 -5.10
C ALA A 79 7.88 -6.60 -6.32
N ARG A 80 8.96 -7.34 -6.07
CA ARG A 80 9.70 -8.06 -7.12
C ARG A 80 8.86 -9.16 -7.76
N ALA A 81 8.11 -9.93 -6.97
CA ALA A 81 7.29 -11.02 -7.47
C ALA A 81 6.09 -10.53 -8.30
N VAL A 82 5.48 -9.42 -7.91
CA VAL A 82 4.33 -8.82 -8.59
C VAL A 82 4.75 -7.91 -9.76
N GLY A 83 5.98 -7.40 -9.75
CA GLY A 83 6.56 -6.66 -10.87
C GLY A 83 6.38 -5.14 -10.78
N PHE A 84 6.47 -4.55 -9.58
CA PHE A 84 6.44 -3.10 -9.39
C PHE A 84 7.63 -2.59 -8.58
N HIS A 85 7.96 -1.31 -8.77
CA HIS A 85 8.97 -0.61 -7.97
C HIS A 85 8.33 0.09 -6.78
N VAL A 86 9.01 0.07 -5.63
CA VAL A 86 8.59 0.80 -4.43
C VAL A 86 9.34 2.12 -4.38
N ASP A 87 8.60 3.23 -4.37
CA ASP A 87 9.10 4.58 -4.16
C ASP A 87 8.68 5.06 -2.76
N ALA A 88 9.63 5.14 -1.83
CA ALA A 88 9.40 5.59 -0.46
C ALA A 88 9.49 7.11 -0.40
N CYS A 89 8.33 7.78 -0.28
CA CYS A 89 8.31 9.23 -0.29
C CYS A 89 8.90 9.82 1.01
N PRO A 90 9.73 10.89 0.96
CA PRO A 90 10.18 11.59 2.15
C PRO A 90 9.02 12.03 3.04
N PRO A 91 9.16 11.89 4.38
CA PRO A 91 8.10 12.28 5.30
C PRO A 91 7.78 13.77 5.10
N ARG A 92 6.48 14.07 4.93
CA ARG A 92 5.90 15.42 4.69
C ARG A 92 6.00 16.00 3.27
N ALA A 93 6.20 15.19 2.22
CA ALA A 93 6.07 15.64 0.83
C ALA A 93 4.94 14.91 0.05
N PRO A 94 3.65 15.12 0.38
CA PRO A 94 2.52 14.42 -0.27
C PRO A 94 2.24 14.86 -1.73
N GLN A 95 3.15 15.61 -2.37
CA GLN A 95 3.00 16.13 -3.73
C GLN A 95 4.22 15.74 -4.57
N ALA A 96 4.21 14.54 -5.14
CA ALA A 96 5.09 14.16 -6.24
C ALA A 96 4.32 13.30 -7.23
#